data_AF-A0A3N9VUF1-F1
#
_entry.id   AF-A0A3N9VUF1-F1
#
_cell.length_a   1.000
_cell.length_b   1.000
_cell.length_c   1.000
_cell.angle_alpha   90.00
_cell.angle_beta   90.00
_cell.angle_gamma   90.00
#
_symmetry.space_group_name_H-M   'P 1'
#
loop_
_entity.id
_entity.type
_entity.pdbx_description
1 polymer ?
#
loop_
_entity_poly.entity_id
_entity_poly.type
_entity_poly.pdbx_seq_one_letter_code
_entity_poly.pdbx_strand_id
1 'polypeptide(L)'
;MYRKRAMYMAFVIALLTGRCTYSLGDGGYDLSQFRESAELSSVPDELRDIVPTNGEAARSISAQNDGGDLRFVIIGDTISDDNRTFRTFLGEIAALDPRPSFIVHLGDRVVSPVVDYYGTYLKTISDPPCPILHVDGNHDVREEGERISRAFFGDKDFFFDRDDMRFVFMSDVHGDGDFGFSREQLGWLEDKLKAPSPSRKFFFAHVPPKAPFKRINPGLSSLFTPRLENEGEFLDILARHNVVLAAFGHRHVHASVVHNGVLMIITGGGGQRNFLEPAVK
;
A
#
# COMPACT_ATOMS: atom_id res chain seq x y z
N MET A 1 22.36 68.11 -32.68
CA MET A 1 21.40 68.17 -31.54
C MET A 1 20.53 66.93 -31.66
N TYR A 2 20.42 65.98 -30.74
CA TYR A 2 20.59 65.93 -29.30
C TYR A 2 20.91 64.47 -28.92
N ARG A 3 21.85 64.26 -27.97
CA ARG A 3 22.09 62.97 -27.32
C ARG A 3 20.92 62.63 -26.40
N LYS A 4 20.57 61.34 -26.26
CA LYS A 4 20.40 60.71 -24.94
C LYS A 4 20.54 59.18 -25.05
N ARG A 5 21.34 58.63 -24.15
CA ARG A 5 21.69 57.21 -23.95
C ARG A 5 20.64 56.54 -23.05
N ALA A 6 20.38 55.26 -23.31
CA ALA A 6 20.15 54.17 -22.34
C ALA A 6 20.37 52.88 -23.15
N MET A 7 21.48 52.14 -23.08
CA MET A 7 22.11 51.38 -22.00
C MET A 7 21.21 50.29 -21.40
N TYR A 8 21.67 49.03 -21.57
CA TYR A 8 21.15 47.74 -21.09
C TYR A 8 19.86 47.24 -21.79
N MET A 9 19.74 46.02 -22.30
CA MET A 9 20.45 44.78 -22.02
C MET A 9 20.29 43.87 -23.25
N ALA A 10 21.37 43.21 -23.68
CA ALA A 10 21.28 42.16 -24.68
C ALA A 10 20.43 41.02 -24.10
N PHE A 11 19.25 40.78 -24.69
CA PHE A 11 18.51 39.55 -24.47
C PHE A 11 19.30 38.44 -25.18
N VAL A 12 20.28 37.89 -24.46
CA VAL A 12 20.87 36.60 -24.82
C VAL A 12 19.72 35.60 -24.71
N ILE A 13 19.35 35.06 -25.87
CA ILE A 13 18.52 33.88 -26.00
C ILE A 13 19.23 32.75 -25.26
N ALA A 14 18.87 32.55 -24.00
CA ALA A 14 19.18 31.34 -23.25
C ALA A 14 18.12 30.28 -23.59
N LEU A 15 18.24 29.74 -24.81
CA LEU A 15 17.97 28.32 -25.03
C LEU A 15 18.96 27.56 -24.14
N LEU A 16 18.48 26.58 -23.36
CA LEU A 16 19.17 25.76 -22.36
C LEU A 16 18.93 26.20 -20.90
N THR A 17 17.81 25.75 -20.34
CA THR A 17 17.73 24.56 -19.47
C THR A 17 16.31 24.57 -18.89
N GLY A 18 15.41 23.78 -19.47
CA GLY A 18 14.11 23.52 -18.87
C GLY A 18 14.32 22.82 -17.53
N ARG A 19 14.42 23.60 -16.46
CA ARG A 19 14.41 23.09 -15.10
C ARG A 19 12.98 22.72 -14.76
N CYS A 20 12.79 21.43 -14.48
CA CYS A 20 11.59 20.84 -13.92
C CYS A 20 10.95 21.74 -12.86
N THR A 21 9.69 22.06 -13.05
CA THR A 21 8.80 22.55 -12.00
C THR A 21 7.65 21.58 -11.88
N TYR A 22 7.92 20.41 -11.30
CA TYR A 22 6.92 19.43 -10.94
C TYR A 22 6.59 19.59 -9.46
N SER A 23 5.73 20.57 -9.19
CA SER A 23 5.05 20.73 -7.91
C SER A 23 3.72 21.38 -8.22
N LEU A 24 2.62 20.61 -8.11
CA LEU A 24 1.35 21.21 -7.73
C LEU A 24 1.60 21.94 -6.40
N GLY A 25 0.91 23.05 -6.15
CA GLY A 25 1.33 24.09 -5.20
C GLY A 25 1.78 23.66 -3.79
N ASP A 26 1.45 22.45 -3.33
CA ASP A 26 1.86 21.89 -2.02
C ASP A 26 2.51 20.47 -2.08
N GLY A 27 3.05 20.05 -3.22
CA GLY A 27 4.19 19.14 -3.27
C GLY A 27 3.92 17.64 -3.18
N GLY A 28 3.59 17.01 -4.30
CA GLY A 28 3.81 15.60 -4.65
C GLY A 28 4.57 15.49 -5.98
N TYR A 29 4.89 14.27 -6.44
CA TYR A 29 5.46 14.07 -7.78
C TYR A 29 4.39 14.18 -8.87
N ASP A 30 4.74 14.73 -10.04
CA ASP A 30 3.81 14.81 -11.17
C ASP A 30 3.77 13.47 -11.90
N LEU A 31 2.59 12.86 -11.92
CA LEU A 31 2.31 11.58 -12.58
C LEU A 31 1.36 11.73 -13.79
N SER A 32 1.15 12.95 -14.28
CA SER A 32 0.23 13.26 -15.39
C SER A 32 0.49 12.46 -16.66
N GLN A 33 1.73 12.01 -16.90
CA GLN A 33 2.08 11.14 -18.01
C GLN A 33 1.30 9.81 -18.00
N PHE A 34 0.94 9.28 -16.82
CA PHE A 34 0.09 8.08 -16.73
C PHE A 34 -1.31 8.34 -17.27
N ARG A 35 -1.84 9.55 -17.12
CA ARG A 35 -3.13 9.96 -17.70
C ARG A 35 -3.02 10.24 -19.20
N GLU A 36 -1.91 10.83 -19.63
CA GLU A 36 -1.69 11.22 -21.03
C GLU A 36 -1.35 10.03 -21.94
N SER A 37 -0.74 8.98 -21.39
CA SER A 37 -0.35 7.78 -22.12
C SER A 37 -0.91 6.51 -21.47
N ALA A 38 -1.92 5.93 -22.10
CA ALA A 38 -2.52 4.67 -21.66
C ALA A 38 -1.56 3.48 -21.77
N GLU A 39 -0.55 3.56 -22.63
CA GLU A 39 0.47 2.51 -22.82
C GLU A 39 1.61 2.60 -21.79
N LEU A 40 1.71 3.72 -21.05
CA LEU A 40 2.73 3.88 -20.03
C LEU A 40 2.46 2.90 -18.88
N SER A 41 3.41 1.97 -18.72
CA SER A 41 3.39 0.87 -17.74
C SER A 41 4.68 0.79 -16.92
N SER A 42 5.63 1.70 -17.15
CA SER A 42 6.90 1.78 -16.42
C SER A 42 7.06 3.16 -15.79
N VAL A 43 7.86 3.23 -14.73
CA VAL A 43 8.16 4.48 -14.02
C VAL A 43 8.93 5.42 -14.96
N PRO A 44 8.52 6.69 -15.10
CA PRO A 44 9.28 7.70 -15.81
C PRO A 44 10.72 7.76 -15.30
N ASP A 45 11.70 8.00 -16.20
CA ASP A 45 13.12 7.93 -15.87
C ASP A 45 13.51 8.84 -14.70
N GLU A 46 12.85 10.00 -14.55
CA GLU A 46 13.10 10.96 -13.49
C GLU A 46 12.59 10.52 -12.11
N LEU A 47 11.68 9.54 -12.07
CA LEU A 47 11.05 9.01 -10.87
C LEU A 47 11.52 7.59 -10.53
N ARG A 48 12.50 7.06 -11.28
CA ARG A 48 13.13 5.77 -10.95
C ARG A 48 13.81 5.86 -9.58
N ASP A 49 13.77 4.75 -8.86
CA ASP A 49 14.47 4.54 -7.58
C ASP A 49 14.07 5.48 -6.42
N ILE A 50 13.03 6.31 -6.57
CA ILE A 50 12.53 7.17 -5.47
C ILE A 50 11.93 6.35 -4.33
N VAL A 51 11.43 5.15 -4.63
CA VAL A 51 10.92 4.17 -3.70
C VAL A 51 11.32 2.77 -4.19
N PRO A 52 11.66 1.83 -3.30
CA PRO A 52 11.88 0.45 -3.70
C PRO A 52 10.56 -0.22 -4.09
N THR A 53 10.62 -1.11 -5.08
CA THR A 53 9.52 -2.04 -5.37
C THR A 53 9.31 -3.02 -4.20
N ASN A 54 8.15 -3.70 -4.16
CA ASN A 54 7.89 -4.75 -3.17
C ASN A 54 8.95 -5.86 -3.22
N GLY A 55 9.41 -6.23 -4.42
CA GLY A 55 10.45 -7.23 -4.60
C GLY A 55 11.81 -6.78 -4.06
N GLU A 56 12.17 -5.51 -4.22
CA GLU A 56 13.42 -4.95 -3.67
C GLU A 56 13.36 -4.80 -2.15
N ALA A 57 12.25 -4.29 -1.62
CA ALA A 57 12.00 -4.20 -0.19
C ALA A 57 12.06 -5.59 0.46
N ALA A 58 11.37 -6.58 -0.12
CA ALA A 58 11.39 -7.97 0.34
C ALA A 58 12.82 -8.56 0.36
N ARG A 59 13.59 -8.37 -0.72
CA ARG A 59 15.00 -8.83 -0.76
C ARG A 59 15.85 -8.17 0.31
N SER A 60 15.69 -6.86 0.53
CA SER A 60 16.39 -6.12 1.59
C SER A 60 16.06 -6.65 2.98
N ILE A 61 14.77 -6.90 3.25
CA ILE A 61 14.28 -7.45 4.52
C ILE A 61 14.80 -8.88 4.75
N SER A 62 14.74 -9.75 3.74
CA SER A 62 15.24 -11.12 3.84
C SER A 62 16.75 -11.21 4.07
N ALA A 63 17.52 -10.22 3.60
CA ALA A 63 18.96 -10.18 3.79
C ALA A 63 19.39 -9.71 5.20
N GLN A 64 18.48 -9.08 5.95
CA GLN A 64 18.73 -8.62 7.32
C GLN A 64 18.61 -9.78 8.31
N ASN A 65 19.74 -10.20 8.89
CA ASN A 65 19.76 -11.16 9.99
C ASN A 65 20.35 -10.51 11.24
N ASP A 66 19.45 -9.95 12.05
CA ASP A 66 19.81 -9.11 13.17
C ASP A 66 19.93 -9.94 14.46
N GLY A 67 19.68 -11.26 14.38
CA GLY A 67 19.71 -12.21 15.50
C GLY A 67 18.69 -11.98 16.62
N GLY A 68 17.85 -10.93 16.52
CA GLY A 68 16.83 -10.55 17.48
C GLY A 68 15.40 -10.88 17.04
N ASP A 69 14.43 -10.58 17.91
CA ASP A 69 13.00 -10.76 17.60
C ASP A 69 12.58 -9.86 16.43
N LEU A 70 11.87 -10.44 15.47
CA LEU A 70 11.34 -9.70 14.33
C LEU A 70 10.22 -8.75 14.77
N ARG A 71 10.36 -7.47 14.42
CA ARG A 71 9.36 -6.43 14.66
C ARG A 71 8.98 -5.79 13.34
N PHE A 72 7.69 -5.66 13.08
CA PHE A 72 7.16 -4.97 11.90
C PHE A 72 5.86 -4.28 12.26
N VAL A 73 5.46 -3.32 11.45
CA VAL A 73 4.22 -2.55 11.62
C VAL A 73 3.23 -2.95 10.54
N ILE A 74 1.95 -3.01 10.88
CA ILE A 74 0.85 -3.18 9.91
C ILE A 74 -0.03 -1.93 9.99
N ILE A 75 -0.20 -1.27 8.85
CA ILE A 75 -1.02 -0.06 8.71
C ILE A 75 -1.79 -0.13 7.38
N GLY A 76 -2.91 0.54 7.26
CA GLY A 76 -3.70 0.64 6.02
C GLY A 76 -4.62 1.85 6.10
N ASP A 77 -5.31 2.18 5.02
CA ASP A 77 -6.33 3.25 5.00
C ASP A 77 -5.75 4.60 5.50
N THR A 78 -4.63 5.02 4.88
CA THR A 78 -3.79 6.16 5.33
C THR A 78 -4.17 7.49 4.71
N ILE A 79 -5.19 7.48 3.84
CA ILE A 79 -5.75 8.68 3.21
C ILE A 79 -6.10 9.70 4.30
N SER A 80 -5.36 10.81 4.34
CA SER A 80 -5.58 11.91 5.27
C SER A 80 -5.24 13.23 4.58
N ASP A 81 -5.60 14.35 5.21
CA ASP A 81 -5.33 15.69 4.68
C ASP A 81 -3.82 15.87 4.44
N ASP A 82 -3.41 15.80 3.16
CA ASP A 82 -2.01 15.79 2.73
C ASP A 82 -1.17 14.72 3.47
N ASN A 83 -1.69 13.51 3.68
CA ASN A 83 -1.00 12.43 4.41
C ASN A 83 -0.46 12.81 5.80
N ARG A 84 -1.00 13.85 6.44
CA ARG A 84 -0.46 14.37 7.71
C ARG A 84 -0.44 13.31 8.81
N THR A 85 -1.53 12.56 8.97
CA THR A 85 -1.63 11.51 9.98
C THR A 85 -0.62 10.40 9.71
N PHE A 86 -0.47 10.00 8.43
CA PHE A 86 0.50 9.00 8.05
C PHE A 86 1.94 9.44 8.31
N ARG A 87 2.29 10.71 8.03
CA ARG A 87 3.60 11.27 8.38
C ARG A 87 3.88 11.24 9.88
N THR A 88 2.87 11.52 10.72
CA THR A 88 3.01 11.38 12.18
C THR A 88 3.33 9.93 12.54
N PHE A 89 2.61 8.96 11.99
CA PHE A 89 2.91 7.54 12.22
C PHE A 89 4.31 7.15 11.76
N LEU A 90 4.78 7.61 10.59
CA LEU A 90 6.16 7.36 10.15
C LEU A 90 7.18 7.91 11.15
N GLY A 91 6.95 9.11 11.70
CA GLY A 91 7.77 9.69 12.76
C GLY A 91 7.76 8.89 14.07
N GLU A 92 6.59 8.41 14.50
CA GLU A 92 6.45 7.55 15.68
C GLU A 92 7.16 6.21 15.47
N ILE A 93 7.02 5.59 14.30
CA ILE A 93 7.71 4.35 13.93
C ILE A 93 9.23 4.54 13.94
N ALA A 94 9.73 5.68 13.44
CA ALA A 94 11.16 6.01 13.44
C ALA A 94 11.75 6.11 14.86
N ALA A 95 10.93 6.53 15.82
CA ALA A 95 11.30 6.76 17.21
C ALA A 95 11.20 5.51 18.10
N LEU A 96 10.65 4.39 17.61
CA LEU A 96 10.60 3.13 18.34
C LEU A 96 12.01 2.55 18.53
N ASP A 97 12.26 1.98 19.72
CA ASP A 97 13.49 1.28 20.06
C ASP A 97 13.17 -0.10 20.71
N PRO A 98 13.54 -1.23 20.09
CA PRO A 98 14.18 -1.32 18.78
C PRO A 98 13.22 -0.96 17.63
N ARG A 99 13.79 -0.34 16.59
CA ARG A 99 13.07 0.10 15.39
C ARG A 99 12.52 -1.12 14.62
N PRO A 100 11.28 -1.06 14.08
CA PRO A 100 10.75 -2.12 13.24
C PRO A 100 11.58 -2.33 11.97
N SER A 101 11.72 -3.59 11.54
CA SER A 101 12.45 -3.95 10.33
C SER A 101 11.72 -3.55 9.05
N PHE A 102 10.39 -3.49 9.06
CA PHE A 102 9.58 -3.07 7.90
C PHE A 102 8.17 -2.66 8.31
N ILE A 103 7.46 -2.03 7.36
CA ILE A 103 6.05 -1.69 7.42
C ILE A 103 5.30 -2.48 6.34
N VAL A 104 4.15 -3.05 6.70
CA VAL A 104 3.15 -3.57 5.75
C VAL A 104 2.06 -2.52 5.61
N HIS A 105 1.87 -2.00 4.40
CA HIS A 105 0.79 -1.09 4.07
C HIS A 105 -0.33 -1.84 3.34
N LEU A 106 -1.48 -2.00 4.00
CA LEU A 106 -2.63 -2.77 3.56
C LEU A 106 -3.55 -2.00 2.59
N GLY A 107 -3.00 -1.13 1.73
CA GLY A 107 -3.79 -0.40 0.74
C GLY A 107 -4.59 0.80 1.26
N ASP A 108 -5.35 1.39 0.34
CA ASP A 108 -6.11 2.64 0.46
C ASP A 108 -5.21 3.81 0.90
N ARG A 109 -4.25 4.09 0.02
CA ARG A 109 -3.21 5.11 0.15
C ARG A 109 -3.61 6.42 -0.53
N VAL A 110 -4.48 6.34 -1.54
CA VAL A 110 -4.84 7.47 -2.41
C VAL A 110 -6.35 7.59 -2.60
N VAL A 111 -6.82 8.77 -3.01
CA VAL A 111 -8.21 8.99 -3.46
C VAL A 111 -8.21 9.60 -4.86
N SER A 112 -9.39 9.63 -5.48
CA SER A 112 -9.60 10.32 -6.75
C SER A 112 -9.38 11.84 -6.61
N PRO A 113 -8.71 12.50 -7.56
CA PRO A 113 -8.03 11.94 -8.74
C PRO A 113 -6.74 11.19 -8.37
N VAL A 114 -6.62 9.91 -8.76
CA VAL A 114 -5.59 9.01 -8.20
C VAL A 114 -4.17 9.48 -8.53
N VAL A 115 -3.97 10.05 -9.73
CA VAL A 115 -2.67 10.55 -10.23
C VAL A 115 -2.06 11.56 -9.25
N ASP A 116 -2.84 12.51 -8.76
CA ASP A 116 -2.34 13.57 -7.88
C ASP A 116 -2.01 13.02 -6.49
N TYR A 117 -2.88 12.17 -5.95
CA TYR A 117 -2.70 11.60 -4.61
C TYR A 117 -1.58 10.55 -4.56
N TYR A 118 -1.33 9.80 -5.63
CA TYR A 118 -0.14 8.95 -5.74
C TYR A 118 1.14 9.78 -5.68
N GLY A 119 1.18 10.92 -6.36
CA GLY A 119 2.32 11.84 -6.29
C GLY A 119 2.64 12.27 -4.86
N THR A 120 1.62 12.63 -4.08
CA THR A 120 1.74 13.00 -2.66
C THR A 120 2.15 11.81 -1.79
N TYR A 121 1.60 10.61 -2.05
CA TYR A 121 1.97 9.39 -1.34
C TYR A 121 3.45 9.04 -1.55
N LEU A 122 3.90 8.97 -2.81
CA LEU A 122 5.28 8.65 -3.16
C LEU A 122 6.27 9.63 -2.53
N LYS A 123 5.95 10.92 -2.47
CA LYS A 123 6.78 11.89 -1.75
C LYS A 123 6.81 11.61 -0.25
N THR A 124 5.67 11.27 0.34
CA THR A 124 5.56 10.94 1.77
C THR A 124 6.44 9.76 2.15
N ILE A 125 6.59 8.77 1.27
CA ILE A 125 7.37 7.55 1.51
C ILE A 125 8.75 7.54 0.84
N SER A 126 9.25 8.69 0.39
CA SER A 126 10.56 8.78 -0.29
C SER A 126 11.77 8.53 0.63
N ASP A 127 11.61 8.73 1.94
CA ASP A 127 12.62 8.39 2.96
C ASP A 127 11.92 7.77 4.19
N PRO A 128 11.44 6.52 4.08
CA PRO A 128 10.69 5.89 5.15
C PRO A 128 11.64 5.39 6.25
N PRO A 129 11.18 5.27 7.51
CA PRO A 129 12.04 4.83 8.62
C PRO A 129 12.58 3.40 8.47
N CYS A 130 11.89 2.58 7.68
CA CYS A 130 12.27 1.24 7.25
C CYS A 130 11.51 0.88 5.95
N PRO A 131 11.89 -0.20 5.25
CA PRO A 131 11.21 -0.63 4.02
C PRO A 131 9.69 -0.78 4.19
N ILE A 132 8.93 -0.43 3.15
CA ILE A 132 7.47 -0.56 3.09
C ILE A 132 7.09 -1.59 2.04
N LEU A 133 6.25 -2.55 2.43
CA LEU A 133 5.63 -3.54 1.56
C LEU A 133 4.18 -3.18 1.33
N HIS A 134 3.76 -3.12 0.07
CA HIS A 134 2.48 -2.55 -0.34
C HIS A 134 1.52 -3.63 -0.82
N VAL A 135 0.33 -3.63 -0.24
CA VAL A 135 -0.90 -4.23 -0.79
C VAL A 135 -1.73 -3.10 -1.38
N ASP A 136 -2.42 -3.36 -2.47
CA ASP A 136 -3.35 -2.39 -3.06
C ASP A 136 -4.73 -2.49 -2.43
N GLY A 137 -5.32 -1.33 -2.15
CA GLY A 137 -6.72 -1.21 -1.77
C GLY A 137 -7.63 -0.85 -2.93
N ASN A 138 -8.94 -0.84 -2.68
CA ASN A 138 -9.93 -0.62 -3.74
C ASN A 138 -9.97 0.85 -4.20
N HIS A 139 -9.39 1.78 -3.45
CA HIS A 139 -9.15 3.15 -3.91
C HIS A 139 -7.87 3.26 -4.75
N ASP A 140 -6.86 2.44 -4.47
CA ASP A 140 -5.55 2.50 -5.10
C ASP A 140 -5.55 2.06 -6.57
N VAL A 141 -6.49 1.19 -6.97
CA VAL A 141 -6.57 0.59 -8.31
C VAL A 141 -7.58 1.28 -9.23
N ARG A 142 -8.20 2.37 -8.79
CA ARG A 142 -9.14 3.14 -9.63
C ARG A 142 -8.40 3.96 -10.67
N GLU A 143 -9.10 4.36 -11.74
CA GLU A 143 -8.56 5.24 -12.78
C GLU A 143 -7.23 4.68 -13.33
N GLU A 144 -6.13 5.44 -13.28
CA GLU A 144 -4.79 4.98 -13.67
C GLU A 144 -4.02 4.25 -12.56
N GLY A 145 -4.64 4.11 -11.38
CA GLY A 145 -3.99 3.71 -10.14
C GLY A 145 -3.40 2.30 -10.16
N GLU A 146 -4.04 1.33 -10.84
CA GLU A 146 -3.47 0.00 -11.00
C GLU A 146 -2.14 0.07 -11.77
N ARG A 147 -2.10 0.80 -12.88
CA ARG A 147 -0.86 0.99 -13.67
C ARG A 147 0.22 1.71 -12.88
N ILE A 148 -0.15 2.75 -12.13
CA ILE A 148 0.79 3.48 -11.26
C ILE A 148 1.34 2.53 -10.20
N SER A 149 0.48 1.77 -9.51
CA SER A 149 0.91 0.82 -8.48
C SER A 149 1.85 -0.25 -9.05
N ARG A 150 1.51 -0.85 -10.20
CA ARG A 150 2.37 -1.85 -10.84
C ARG A 150 3.72 -1.27 -11.26
N ALA A 151 3.74 -0.05 -11.80
CA ALA A 151 4.97 0.62 -12.19
C ALA A 151 5.90 0.85 -10.99
N PHE A 152 5.39 1.38 -9.88
CA PHE A 152 6.22 1.74 -8.72
C PHE A 152 6.50 0.58 -7.74
N PHE A 153 5.54 -0.33 -7.53
CA PHE A 153 5.63 -1.35 -6.49
C PHE A 153 5.85 -2.78 -7.02
N GLY A 154 5.74 -3.01 -8.33
CA GLY A 154 6.07 -4.29 -8.96
C GLY A 154 4.92 -5.29 -8.96
N ASP A 155 5.10 -6.49 -8.38
CA ASP A 155 4.10 -7.58 -8.37
C ASP A 155 3.03 -7.40 -7.27
N LYS A 156 1.79 -7.85 -7.53
CA LYS A 156 0.64 -7.66 -6.62
C LYS A 156 0.42 -8.86 -5.70
N ASP A 157 0.82 -10.02 -6.18
CA ASP A 157 0.81 -11.28 -5.46
C ASP A 157 2.27 -11.75 -5.33
N PHE A 158 2.81 -11.70 -4.12
CA PHE A 158 4.22 -12.01 -3.87
C PHE A 158 4.42 -12.57 -2.46
N PHE A 159 5.57 -13.19 -2.23
CA PHE A 159 5.94 -13.67 -0.91
C PHE A 159 7.45 -13.54 -0.70
N PHE A 160 7.85 -13.53 0.56
CA PHE A 160 9.25 -13.68 0.94
C PHE A 160 9.37 -14.46 2.23
N ASP A 161 10.56 -15.02 2.43
CA ASP A 161 10.92 -15.73 3.65
C ASP A 161 11.96 -14.91 4.42
N ARG A 162 11.82 -14.89 5.75
CA ARG A 162 12.83 -14.38 6.68
C ARG A 162 12.90 -15.34 7.86
N ASP A 163 14.06 -15.93 8.07
CA ASP A 163 14.27 -17.00 9.05
C ASP A 163 13.22 -18.12 8.90
N ASP A 164 12.50 -18.45 9.97
CA ASP A 164 11.42 -19.44 9.98
C ASP A 164 10.03 -18.82 9.78
N MET A 165 9.97 -17.68 9.08
CA MET A 165 8.74 -16.94 8.78
C MET A 165 8.55 -16.75 7.28
N ARG A 166 7.34 -17.00 6.79
CA ARG A 166 6.88 -16.70 5.43
C ARG A 166 5.83 -15.61 5.46
N PHE A 167 6.01 -14.57 4.66
CA PHE A 167 5.07 -13.46 4.51
C PHE A 167 4.49 -13.51 3.10
N VAL A 168 3.16 -13.61 2.98
CA VAL A 168 2.44 -13.70 1.71
C VAL A 168 1.52 -12.49 1.56
N PHE A 169 1.61 -11.83 0.42
CA PHE A 169 0.85 -10.63 0.08
C PHE A 169 0.07 -10.92 -1.18
N MET A 170 -1.22 -10.63 -1.18
CA MET A 170 -2.08 -10.83 -2.34
C MET A 170 -3.05 -9.67 -2.51
N SER A 171 -3.30 -9.31 -3.76
CA SER A 171 -4.36 -8.38 -4.14
C SER A 171 -5.68 -9.11 -4.20
N ASP A 172 -6.63 -8.67 -3.38
CA ASP A 172 -8.02 -9.13 -3.34
C ASP A 172 -9.01 -8.09 -3.85
N VAL A 173 -8.48 -7.04 -4.49
CA VAL A 173 -9.23 -6.01 -5.20
C VAL A 173 -9.09 -6.19 -6.70
N HIS A 174 -10.20 -6.03 -7.42
CA HIS A 174 -10.25 -6.11 -8.88
C HIS A 174 -10.77 -4.80 -9.46
N GLY A 175 -10.28 -4.42 -10.65
CA GLY A 175 -10.61 -3.13 -11.30
C GLY A 175 -12.09 -2.98 -11.71
N ASP A 176 -12.86 -4.07 -11.67
CA ASP A 176 -14.31 -4.11 -11.92
C ASP A 176 -15.16 -3.88 -10.65
N GLY A 177 -14.52 -3.76 -9.48
CA GLY A 177 -15.18 -3.54 -8.19
C GLY A 177 -15.55 -4.82 -7.44
N ASP A 178 -15.21 -5.99 -7.98
CA ASP A 178 -15.33 -7.25 -7.25
C ASP A 178 -14.14 -7.45 -6.30
N PHE A 179 -14.37 -8.21 -5.22
CA PHE A 179 -13.37 -8.52 -4.21
C PHE A 179 -13.25 -10.02 -4.01
N GLY A 180 -12.02 -10.51 -3.88
CA GLY A 180 -11.72 -11.90 -3.55
C GLY A 180 -10.50 -12.44 -4.26
N PHE A 181 -10.47 -13.76 -4.42
CA PHE A 181 -9.32 -14.45 -4.98
C PHE A 181 -9.78 -15.38 -6.09
N SER A 182 -9.17 -15.25 -7.26
CA SER A 182 -9.40 -16.22 -8.34
C SER A 182 -8.92 -17.61 -7.94
N ARG A 183 -9.42 -18.66 -8.60
CA ARG A 183 -8.91 -20.03 -8.36
C ARG A 183 -7.42 -20.19 -8.66
N GLU A 184 -6.91 -19.42 -9.62
CA GLU A 184 -5.47 -19.39 -9.93
C GLU A 184 -4.68 -18.80 -8.76
N GLN A 185 -5.16 -17.68 -8.20
CA GLN A 185 -4.59 -17.06 -7.01
C GLN A 185 -4.62 -18.01 -5.79
N LEU A 186 -5.72 -18.75 -5.59
CA LEU A 186 -5.82 -19.74 -4.52
C LEU A 186 -4.89 -20.93 -4.72
N GLY A 187 -4.75 -21.44 -5.96
CA GLY A 187 -3.78 -22.48 -6.28
C GLY A 187 -2.33 -22.02 -6.05
N TRP A 188 -2.02 -20.76 -6.39
CA TRP A 188 -0.72 -20.16 -6.08
C TRP A 188 -0.51 -20.03 -4.57
N LEU A 189 -1.52 -19.58 -3.81
CA LEU A 189 -1.45 -19.45 -2.36
C LEU A 189 -1.18 -20.80 -1.69
N GLU A 190 -1.93 -21.84 -2.08
CA GLU A 190 -1.73 -23.20 -1.57
C GLU A 190 -0.31 -23.71 -1.89
N ASP A 191 0.18 -23.46 -3.12
CA ASP A 191 1.56 -23.78 -3.50
C ASP A 191 2.59 -23.08 -2.59
N LYS A 192 2.36 -21.81 -2.22
CA LYS A 192 3.25 -21.06 -1.33
C LYS A 192 3.09 -21.43 0.15
N LEU A 193 2.02 -22.08 0.56
CA LEU A 193 1.81 -22.44 1.97
C LEU A 193 2.03 -23.92 2.28
N LYS A 194 2.03 -24.81 1.27
CA LYS A 194 2.13 -26.26 1.45
C LYS A 194 3.45 -26.75 2.04
N ALA A 195 4.53 -25.99 1.88
CA ALA A 195 5.81 -26.35 2.45
C ALA A 195 5.73 -26.35 4.00
N PRO A 196 6.27 -27.38 4.69
CA PRO A 196 6.24 -27.43 6.16
C PRO A 196 7.14 -26.38 6.80
N SER A 197 8.17 -25.90 6.09
CA SER A 197 9.02 -24.78 6.46
C SER A 197 8.98 -23.72 5.34
N PRO A 198 8.98 -22.41 5.67
CA PRO A 198 8.97 -21.82 7.02
C PRO A 198 7.72 -22.16 7.83
N SER A 199 7.86 -22.34 9.15
CA SER A 199 6.77 -22.85 10.00
C SER A 199 5.72 -21.79 10.33
N ARG A 200 6.14 -20.53 10.49
CA ARG A 200 5.26 -19.40 10.78
C ARG A 200 4.88 -18.69 9.49
N LYS A 201 3.59 -18.65 9.16
CA LYS A 201 3.08 -18.06 7.93
C LYS A 201 2.16 -16.88 8.23
N PHE A 202 2.40 -15.77 7.54
CA PHE A 202 1.64 -14.53 7.67
C PHE A 202 1.01 -14.18 6.33
N PHE A 203 -0.23 -13.72 6.35
CA PHE A 203 -0.99 -13.37 5.16
C PHE A 203 -1.47 -11.91 5.22
N PHE A 204 -1.39 -11.19 4.11
CA PHE A 204 -1.80 -9.80 4.01
C PHE A 204 -2.59 -9.57 2.73
N ALA A 205 -3.76 -8.96 2.88
CA ALA A 205 -4.62 -8.49 1.78
C ALA A 205 -5.39 -7.25 2.25
N HIS A 206 -6.12 -6.56 1.37
CA HIS A 206 -6.80 -5.32 1.75
C HIS A 206 -8.19 -5.60 2.34
N VAL A 207 -9.04 -6.36 1.66
CA VAL A 207 -10.45 -6.55 2.01
C VAL A 207 -10.63 -7.75 2.96
N PRO A 208 -11.20 -7.56 4.16
CA PRO A 208 -11.38 -8.66 5.09
C PRO A 208 -12.48 -9.65 4.64
N PRO A 209 -12.30 -10.97 4.87
CA PRO A 209 -13.35 -11.96 4.63
C PRO A 209 -14.57 -11.71 5.52
N LYS A 210 -15.77 -11.96 4.99
CA LYS A 210 -17.03 -11.70 5.71
C LYS A 210 -17.25 -12.69 6.86
N ALA A 211 -16.98 -13.97 6.65
CA ALA A 211 -17.33 -15.01 7.64
C ALA A 211 -16.69 -14.81 9.03
N PRO A 212 -15.38 -14.52 9.17
CA PRO A 212 -14.76 -14.29 10.49
C PRO A 212 -15.29 -13.03 11.20
N PHE A 213 -15.64 -11.99 10.45
CA PHE A 213 -15.96 -10.67 11.00
C PHE A 213 -17.45 -10.33 11.00
N LYS A 214 -18.34 -11.30 10.75
CA LYS A 214 -19.80 -11.12 10.66
C LYS A 214 -20.42 -10.35 11.84
N ARG A 215 -19.83 -10.46 13.04
CA ARG A 215 -20.32 -9.83 14.28
C ARG A 215 -19.87 -8.38 14.50
N ILE A 216 -18.86 -7.89 13.77
CA ILE A 216 -18.29 -6.55 13.96
C ILE A 216 -19.13 -5.44 13.32
N ASN A 217 -20.05 -5.80 12.42
CA ASN A 217 -21.02 -4.87 11.86
C ASN A 217 -22.45 -5.33 12.24
N PRO A 218 -22.90 -5.11 13.49
CA PRO A 218 -24.25 -5.48 13.90
C PRO A 218 -25.26 -4.49 13.28
N GLY A 219 -25.77 -4.79 12.09
CA GLY A 219 -26.74 -3.93 11.41
C GLY A 219 -27.13 -4.41 10.02
N LEU A 220 -28.12 -3.74 9.42
CA LEU A 220 -28.62 -4.04 8.08
C LEU A 220 -27.52 -3.97 7.00
N SER A 221 -26.51 -3.11 7.19
CA SER A 221 -25.32 -2.97 6.32
C SER A 221 -24.49 -4.25 6.17
N SER A 222 -24.46 -5.11 7.20
CA SER A 222 -23.76 -6.41 7.16
C SER A 222 -24.43 -7.40 6.20
N LEU A 223 -25.75 -7.27 5.99
CA LEU A 223 -26.46 -8.09 5.01
C LEU A 223 -26.04 -7.76 3.58
N PHE A 224 -25.71 -6.49 3.30
CA PHE A 224 -25.33 -6.01 1.98
C PHE A 224 -23.83 -6.03 1.69
N THR A 225 -22.97 -6.31 2.68
CA THR A 225 -21.54 -6.53 2.38
C THR A 225 -21.39 -7.82 1.55
N PRO A 226 -20.81 -7.77 0.33
CA PRO A 226 -20.54 -8.99 -0.44
C PRO A 226 -19.54 -9.89 0.31
N ARG A 227 -19.55 -11.19 -0.02
CA ARG A 227 -18.46 -12.08 0.39
C ARG A 227 -17.33 -11.93 -0.61
N LEU A 228 -16.12 -12.26 -0.19
CA LEU A 228 -15.04 -12.44 -1.14
C LEU A 228 -15.36 -13.57 -2.11
N GLU A 229 -14.99 -13.40 -3.38
CA GLU A 229 -14.93 -14.52 -4.32
C GLU A 229 -14.06 -15.64 -3.72
N ASN A 230 -14.60 -16.87 -3.75
CA ASN A 230 -13.95 -18.07 -3.22
C ASN A 230 -13.55 -17.98 -1.71
N GLU A 231 -14.24 -17.15 -0.91
CA GLU A 231 -13.96 -16.92 0.53
C GLU A 231 -13.80 -18.22 1.34
N GLY A 232 -14.67 -19.22 1.12
CA GLY A 232 -14.63 -20.47 1.89
C GLY A 232 -13.35 -21.28 1.65
N GLU A 233 -12.92 -21.37 0.39
CA GLU A 233 -11.69 -22.07 -0.01
C GLU A 233 -10.45 -21.32 0.49
N PHE A 234 -10.45 -19.99 0.38
CA PHE A 234 -9.42 -19.13 0.95
C PHE A 234 -9.24 -19.38 2.46
N LEU A 235 -10.32 -19.30 3.24
CA LEU A 235 -10.27 -19.50 4.70
C LEU A 235 -9.80 -20.92 5.06
N ASP A 236 -10.20 -21.93 4.29
CA ASP A 236 -9.78 -23.31 4.47
C ASP A 236 -8.28 -23.49 4.17
N ILE A 237 -7.75 -22.90 3.10
CA ILE A 237 -6.31 -22.90 2.78
C ILE A 237 -5.49 -22.30 3.93
N LEU A 238 -5.89 -21.12 4.45
CA LEU A 238 -5.17 -20.49 5.56
C LEU A 238 -5.14 -21.39 6.82
N ALA A 239 -6.27 -22.01 7.15
CA ALA A 239 -6.38 -22.90 8.30
C ALA A 239 -5.58 -24.19 8.12
N ARG A 240 -5.73 -24.88 6.97
CA ARG A 240 -5.03 -26.14 6.64
C ARG A 240 -3.52 -25.99 6.68
N HIS A 241 -3.00 -24.82 6.31
CA HIS A 241 -1.56 -24.56 6.27
C HIS A 241 -1.01 -23.81 7.50
N ASN A 242 -1.80 -23.72 8.57
CA ASN A 242 -1.41 -23.13 9.86
C ASN A 242 -0.87 -21.70 9.73
N VAL A 243 -1.56 -20.86 8.95
CA VAL A 243 -1.28 -19.42 8.94
C VAL A 243 -1.52 -18.86 10.33
N VAL A 244 -0.52 -18.19 10.90
CA VAL A 244 -0.59 -17.71 12.28
C VAL A 244 -1.34 -16.39 12.38
N LEU A 245 -1.21 -15.55 11.35
CA LEU A 245 -1.84 -14.24 11.29
C LEU A 245 -2.25 -13.90 9.86
N ALA A 246 -3.46 -13.37 9.70
CA ALA A 246 -3.93 -12.73 8.49
C ALA A 246 -4.41 -11.31 8.81
N ALA A 247 -3.90 -10.29 8.11
CA ALA A 247 -4.25 -8.89 8.37
C ALA A 247 -4.86 -8.19 7.15
N PHE A 248 -5.85 -7.35 7.42
CA PHE A 248 -6.70 -6.66 6.46
C PHE A 248 -6.95 -5.20 6.86
N GLY A 249 -7.33 -4.35 5.90
CA GLY A 249 -7.73 -2.95 6.09
C GLY A 249 -9.22 -2.74 5.76
N HIS A 250 -9.52 -1.73 4.94
CA HIS A 250 -10.80 -1.48 4.24
C HIS A 250 -11.99 -1.03 5.12
N ARG A 251 -12.11 -1.55 6.34
CA ARG A 251 -13.26 -1.27 7.22
C ARG A 251 -13.05 -0.08 8.14
N HIS A 252 -11.82 0.41 8.28
CA HIS A 252 -11.40 1.52 9.14
C HIS A 252 -11.83 1.34 10.62
N VAL A 253 -12.05 0.10 11.05
CA VAL A 253 -12.43 -0.26 12.41
C VAL A 253 -11.50 -1.37 12.86
N HIS A 254 -10.90 -1.21 14.04
CA HIS A 254 -10.07 -2.26 14.58
C HIS A 254 -10.92 -3.46 15.00
N ALA A 255 -10.55 -4.63 14.54
CA ALA A 255 -11.11 -5.87 15.01
C ALA A 255 -10.10 -7.01 14.98
N SER A 256 -10.24 -7.95 15.91
CA SER A 256 -9.42 -9.16 15.96
C SER A 256 -10.28 -10.37 16.29
N VAL A 257 -10.09 -11.47 15.58
CA VAL A 257 -10.79 -12.74 15.82
C VAL A 257 -9.88 -13.91 15.51
N VAL A 258 -9.97 -15.00 16.27
CA VAL A 258 -9.36 -16.27 15.88
C VAL A 258 -10.40 -17.08 15.11
N HIS A 259 -10.10 -17.42 13.86
CA HIS A 259 -10.96 -18.20 12.99
C HIS A 259 -10.22 -19.45 12.51
N ASN A 260 -10.70 -20.64 12.89
CA ASN A 260 -10.08 -21.93 12.56
C ASN A 260 -8.57 -21.99 12.86
N GLY A 261 -8.13 -21.38 13.96
CA GLY A 261 -6.72 -21.35 14.38
C GLY A 261 -5.89 -20.20 13.83
N VAL A 262 -6.42 -19.40 12.90
CA VAL A 262 -5.74 -18.22 12.33
C VAL A 262 -6.16 -16.96 13.09
N LEU A 263 -5.21 -16.15 13.58
CA LEU A 263 -5.51 -14.82 14.11
C LEU A 263 -5.78 -13.86 12.94
N MET A 264 -7.01 -13.37 12.81
CA MET A 264 -7.39 -12.43 11.77
C MET A 264 -7.60 -11.04 12.35
N ILE A 265 -6.99 -10.04 11.72
CA ILE A 265 -6.98 -8.66 12.19
C ILE A 265 -7.49 -7.73 11.09
N ILE A 266 -8.36 -6.79 11.45
CA ILE A 266 -8.65 -5.59 10.68
C ILE A 266 -7.94 -4.42 11.36
N THR A 267 -7.15 -3.65 10.61
CA THR A 267 -6.51 -2.43 11.12
C THR A 267 -7.54 -1.31 11.33
N GLY A 268 -7.32 -0.46 12.33
CA GLY A 268 -8.23 0.64 12.67
C GLY A 268 -8.23 1.83 11.72
N GLY A 269 -7.46 1.77 10.63
CA GLY A 269 -7.23 2.87 9.69
C GLY A 269 -6.10 3.82 10.12
N GLY A 270 -5.32 4.29 9.15
CA GLY A 270 -4.10 5.08 9.32
C GLY A 270 -4.29 6.58 9.07
N GLY A 271 -5.53 7.06 9.08
CA GLY A 271 -5.87 8.47 8.84
C GLY A 271 -7.16 8.67 8.05
N GLN A 272 -7.67 7.63 7.39
CA GLN A 272 -8.91 7.71 6.65
C GLN A 272 -10.11 7.78 7.58
N ARG A 273 -10.96 8.78 7.34
CA ARG A 273 -12.12 9.02 8.20
C ARG A 273 -13.07 7.83 8.15
N ASN A 274 -13.57 7.46 9.32
CA ASN A 274 -14.71 6.58 9.46
C ASN A 274 -15.97 7.33 9.01
N PHE A 275 -16.67 6.84 7.98
CA PHE A 275 -18.05 7.29 7.68
C PHE A 275 -19.03 7.01 8.83
N LEU A 276 -18.62 6.19 9.81
CA LEU A 276 -19.42 5.74 10.95
C LEU A 276 -19.09 6.41 12.28
N GLU A 277 -18.10 7.31 12.35
CA GLU A 277 -17.89 8.09 13.56
C GLU A 277 -18.66 9.42 13.48
N PRO A 278 -19.52 9.75 14.47
CA PRO A 278 -20.05 11.10 14.55
C PRO A 278 -18.88 12.07 14.68
N ALA A 279 -18.95 13.20 13.98
CA ALA A 279 -17.95 14.26 14.12
C ALA A 279 -17.78 14.58 15.61
N VAL A 280 -16.58 14.31 16.14
CA VAL A 280 -16.22 14.75 17.48
C VAL A 280 -16.21 16.28 17.42
N LYS A 281 -17.16 16.90 18.12
CA LYS A 281 -17.20 18.35 18.33
C LYS A 281 -16.15 18.75 19.35
#